data_AF-A0A433QDU4-F1
#
_entry.id   AF-A0A433QDU4-F1
#
_cell.length_a   1.000
_cell.length_b   1.000
_cell.length_c   1.000
_cell.angle_alpha   90.00
_cell.angle_beta   90.00
_cell.angle_gamma   90.00
#
_symmetry.space_group_name_H-M   'P 1'
#
loop_
_entity.id
_entity.type
_entity.pdbx_description
1 polymer ?
#
loop_
_entity_poly.entity_id
_entity_poly.type
_entity_poly.pdbx_seq_one_letter_code
_entity_poly.pdbx_strand_id
1 'polypeptide(L)'
;CGAQQPSNQVAIFNTYFISLLRKDPTKLLGRSINPLQTKYSLIPVNQEDVHWFLVALCNMRLLLDATLSEDTSQRPFIAILDSMNKDVQPQVIKPILVYLETLAEGSSQISNIRTIEVIIAKVPQQKNGFDCGIFLLYFAEIFLSDPEYYCTILQKSTDANT
;
A
#
# COMPACT_ATOMS: atom_id res chain seq x y z
N CYS A 1 5.57 31.88 3.33
CA CYS A 1 5.11 30.79 4.23
C CYS A 1 5.40 29.46 3.54
N GLY A 2 6.57 28.87 3.80
CA GLY A 2 6.88 27.54 3.30
C GLY A 2 6.09 26.53 4.14
N ALA A 3 5.10 25.88 3.54
CA ALA A 3 4.53 24.68 4.14
C ALA A 3 5.67 23.66 4.27
N GLN A 4 6.08 23.36 5.49
CA GLN A 4 6.97 22.26 5.76
C GLN A 4 6.26 20.99 5.29
N GLN A 5 6.78 20.34 4.24
CA GLN A 5 6.37 18.97 3.93
C GLN A 5 6.72 18.09 5.14
N PRO A 6 5.79 17.25 5.64
CA PRO A 6 6.12 16.32 6.70
C PRO A 6 7.20 15.36 6.18
N SER A 7 8.31 15.31 6.89
CA SER A 7 9.50 14.51 6.60
C SER A 7 9.19 13.02 6.37
N ASN A 8 9.54 12.47 5.21
CA ASN A 8 9.77 11.05 4.91
C ASN A 8 8.70 9.98 5.29
N GLN A 9 7.51 10.35 5.76
CA GLN A 9 6.53 9.35 6.21
C GLN A 9 5.78 8.69 5.05
N VAL A 10 5.42 9.43 4.00
CA VAL A 10 4.59 8.93 2.90
C VAL A 10 5.34 9.00 1.56
N ALA A 11 5.35 7.91 0.81
CA ALA A 11 5.70 7.89 -0.61
C ALA A 11 4.45 7.68 -1.48
N ILE A 12 4.43 8.30 -2.66
CA ILE A 12 3.41 8.05 -3.69
C ILE A 12 4.12 7.55 -4.94
N PHE A 13 3.77 6.35 -5.38
CA PHE A 13 4.28 5.75 -6.60
C PHE A 13 3.47 6.24 -7.80
N ASN A 14 4.10 6.29 -8.97
CA ASN A 14 3.37 6.57 -10.20
C ASN A 14 2.56 5.34 -10.67
N THR A 15 1.62 5.58 -11.57
CA THR A 15 0.69 4.59 -12.12
C THR A 15 1.37 3.47 -12.91
N TYR A 16 2.61 3.68 -13.36
CA TYR A 16 3.40 2.68 -14.10
C TYR A 16 4.08 1.67 -13.19
N PHE A 17 4.11 1.89 -11.87
CA PHE A 17 4.84 1.03 -10.93
C PHE A 17 4.42 -0.45 -11.04
N ILE A 18 3.12 -0.75 -10.94
CA ILE A 18 2.62 -2.13 -11.06
C ILE A 18 2.88 -2.72 -12.45
N SER A 19 2.71 -1.91 -13.50
CA SER A 19 2.96 -2.33 -14.87
C SER A 19 4.43 -2.66 -15.13
N LEU A 20 5.35 -1.90 -14.56
CA LEU A 20 6.79 -2.19 -14.60
C LEU A 20 7.12 -3.41 -13.76
N LEU A 21 6.54 -3.50 -12.56
CA LEU A 21 6.77 -4.62 -11.64
C LEU A 21 6.38 -5.96 -12.27
N ARG A 22 5.27 -6.01 -13.01
CA ARG A 22 4.84 -7.23 -13.73
C ARG A 22 5.75 -7.58 -14.91
N LYS A 23 6.29 -6.57 -15.61
CA LYS A 23 7.09 -6.78 -16.82
C LYS A 23 8.54 -7.15 -16.50
N ASP A 24 9.15 -6.40 -15.59
CA ASP A 24 10.56 -6.53 -15.22
C ASP A 24 10.82 -5.84 -13.86
N PRO A 25 10.67 -6.57 -12.74
CA PRO A 25 10.93 -6.05 -11.39
C PRO A 25 12.33 -5.46 -11.21
N THR A 26 13.32 -5.93 -11.96
CA THR A 26 14.72 -5.50 -11.80
C THR A 26 14.89 -4.02 -12.16
N LYS A 27 14.05 -3.48 -13.05
CA LYS A 27 14.02 -2.05 -13.40
C LYS A 27 13.57 -1.12 -12.28
N LEU A 28 12.99 -1.69 -11.22
CA LEU A 28 12.58 -0.96 -10.01
C LEU A 28 13.65 -1.00 -8.92
N LEU A 29 14.64 -1.89 -9.03
CA LEU A 29 15.76 -1.95 -8.09
C LEU A 29 16.67 -0.72 -8.28
N GLY A 30 17.12 -0.13 -7.18
CA GLY A 30 17.97 1.07 -7.20
C GLY A 30 17.25 2.37 -7.58
N ARG A 31 15.91 2.37 -7.69
CA ARG A 31 15.12 3.61 -7.83
C ARG A 31 15.01 4.36 -6.52
N SER A 32 14.73 5.66 -6.60
CA SER A 32 14.75 6.60 -5.47
C SER A 32 13.69 6.37 -4.38
N ILE A 33 12.64 5.57 -4.64
CA ILE A 33 11.57 5.30 -3.68
C ILE A 33 11.58 3.81 -3.32
N ASN A 34 11.95 3.51 -2.08
CA ASN A 34 11.90 2.16 -1.50
C ASN A 34 10.78 2.10 -0.44
N PRO A 35 9.72 1.29 -0.65
CA PRO A 35 8.60 1.21 0.29
C PRO A 35 9.01 0.69 1.69
N LEU A 36 10.10 -0.08 1.79
CA LEU A 36 10.63 -0.56 3.08
C LEU A 36 11.30 0.56 3.91
N GLN A 37 11.52 1.74 3.34
CA GLN A 37 12.12 2.89 4.04
C GLN A 37 11.08 3.95 4.44
N THR A 38 9.87 3.86 3.90
CA THR A 38 8.77 4.79 4.20
C THR A 38 7.80 4.20 5.23
N LYS A 39 7.11 5.05 6.00
CA LYS A 39 6.05 4.58 6.92
C LYS A 39 4.81 4.16 6.14
N TYR A 40 4.48 4.89 5.08
CA TYR A 40 3.33 4.64 4.21
C TYR A 40 3.72 4.77 2.74
N SER A 41 3.18 3.92 1.89
CA SER A 41 3.35 4.01 0.44
C SER A 41 1.99 3.89 -0.26
N LEU A 42 1.63 4.89 -1.05
CA LEU A 42 0.42 4.88 -1.87
C LEU A 42 0.76 4.51 -3.31
N ILE A 43 0.07 3.52 -3.85
CA ILE A 43 0.26 2.99 -5.19
C ILE A 43 -1.07 3.05 -5.93
N PRO A 44 -1.27 4.04 -6.81
CA PRO A 44 -2.38 4.05 -7.75
C PRO A 44 -2.23 2.87 -8.71
N VAL A 45 -3.27 2.03 -8.81
CA VAL A 45 -3.25 0.87 -9.70
C VAL A 45 -4.30 1.04 -10.77
N ASN A 46 -3.86 0.94 -12.03
CA ASN A 46 -4.74 0.75 -13.18
C ASN A 46 -4.68 -0.72 -13.59
N GLN A 47 -5.75 -1.46 -13.36
CA GLN A 47 -5.87 -2.82 -13.85
C GLN A 47 -6.55 -2.83 -15.21
N GLU A 48 -5.91 -3.54 -16.16
CA GLU A 48 -6.45 -3.81 -17.50
C GLU A 48 -6.88 -2.54 -18.25
N ASP A 49 -6.25 -1.40 -17.92
CA ASP A 49 -6.52 -0.08 -18.50
C ASP A 49 -7.96 0.43 -18.32
N VAL A 50 -8.75 -0.16 -17.42
CA VAL A 50 -10.18 0.15 -17.25
C VAL A 50 -10.63 0.30 -15.79
N HIS A 51 -9.81 -0.11 -14.82
CA HIS A 51 -10.20 -0.12 -13.42
C HIS A 51 -9.12 0.48 -12.52
N TRP A 52 -9.46 1.58 -11.84
CA TRP A 52 -8.57 2.26 -10.93
C TRP A 52 -8.92 1.96 -9.48
N PHE A 53 -7.91 1.68 -8.68
CA PHE A 53 -8.04 1.54 -7.22
C PHE A 53 -6.71 1.89 -6.54
N LEU A 54 -6.75 2.09 -5.23
CA LEU A 54 -5.57 2.48 -4.46
C LEU A 54 -5.06 1.28 -3.64
N VAL A 55 -3.76 1.04 -3.70
CA VAL A 55 -3.06 0.16 -2.76
C VAL A 55 -2.26 1.02 -1.79
N ALA A 56 -2.42 0.79 -0.49
CA ALA A 56 -1.62 1.41 0.56
C ALA A 56 -0.76 0.34 1.26
N LEU A 57 0.57 0.50 1.20
CA LEU A 57 1.50 -0.30 2.00
C LEU A 57 1.78 0.45 3.29
N CYS A 58 1.44 -0.16 4.42
CA CYS A 58 1.50 0.49 5.72
C CYS A 58 2.54 -0.19 6.61
N ASN A 59 3.39 0.61 7.26
CA ASN A 59 4.40 0.17 8.22
C ASN A 59 5.39 -0.87 7.68
N MET A 60 5.66 -0.85 6.38
CA MET A 60 6.54 -1.84 5.72
C MET A 60 7.97 -1.82 6.26
N ARG A 61 8.43 -0.68 6.78
CA ARG A 61 9.72 -0.58 7.49
C ARG A 61 9.86 -1.52 8.69
N LEU A 62 8.75 -1.92 9.32
CA LEU A 62 8.77 -2.87 10.44
C LEU A 62 9.17 -4.29 9.99
N LEU A 63 9.12 -4.58 8.69
CA LEU A 63 9.66 -5.81 8.12
C LEU A 63 11.20 -5.83 8.15
N LEU A 64 11.86 -4.67 8.22
CA LEU A 64 13.32 -4.59 8.32
C LEU A 64 13.77 -4.49 9.77
N ASP A 65 13.04 -3.71 10.58
CA ASP A 65 13.36 -3.50 11.98
C ASP A 65 12.07 -3.27 12.78
N ALA A 66 11.68 -4.30 13.54
CA ALA A 66 10.48 -4.27 14.37
C ALA A 66 10.60 -3.29 15.56
N THR A 67 11.82 -2.88 15.93
CA THR A 67 12.05 -1.92 17.04
C THR A 67 11.68 -0.48 16.65
N LEU A 68 11.43 -0.22 15.36
CA LEU A 68 10.99 1.08 14.87
C LEU A 68 9.54 1.41 15.21
N SER A 69 8.81 0.48 15.84
CA SER A 69 7.47 0.75 16.35
C SER A 69 7.52 1.18 17.82
N GLU A 70 6.95 2.34 18.11
CA GLU A 70 6.68 2.78 19.48
C GLU A 70 5.37 2.18 20.03
N ASP A 71 4.52 1.65 19.14
CA ASP A 71 3.21 1.08 19.45
C ASP A 71 3.15 -0.38 18.99
N THR A 72 2.97 -1.31 19.92
CA THR A 72 2.91 -2.75 19.63
C THR A 72 1.71 -3.17 18.78
N SER A 73 0.72 -2.29 18.59
CA SER A 73 -0.41 -2.53 17.69
C SER A 73 -0.08 -2.28 16.21
N GLN A 74 1.01 -1.56 15.92
CA GLN A 74 1.45 -1.35 14.53
C GLN A 74 2.07 -2.63 13.98
N ARG A 75 1.52 -3.09 12.85
CA ARG A 75 2.04 -4.21 12.06
C ARG A 75 2.12 -3.81 10.59
N PRO A 76 3.00 -4.43 9.79
CA PRO A 76 2.98 -4.25 8.35
C PRO A 76 1.72 -4.88 7.74
N PHE A 77 1.02 -4.15 6.87
CA PHE A 77 -0.14 -4.66 6.13
C PHE A 77 -0.32 -3.93 4.80
N ILE A 78 -1.02 -4.56 3.87
CA ILE A 78 -1.40 -3.99 2.59
C ILE A 78 -2.90 -3.72 2.61
N ALA A 79 -3.34 -2.48 2.41
CA ALA A 79 -4.74 -2.15 2.22
C ALA A 79 -5.08 -1.93 0.75
N ILE A 80 -6.21 -2.49 0.31
CA ILE A 80 -6.81 -2.25 -1.00
C ILE A 80 -8.06 -1.41 -0.80
N LEU A 81 -8.09 -0.22 -1.40
CA LEU A 81 -9.24 0.68 -1.39
C LEU A 81 -9.82 0.69 -2.81
N ASP A 82 -10.87 -0.10 -3.01
CA ASP A 82 -11.55 -0.31 -4.29
C ASP A 82 -13.03 0.07 -4.18
N SER A 83 -13.47 1.02 -5.01
CA SER A 83 -14.83 1.51 -5.09
C SER A 83 -15.78 0.62 -5.89
N MET A 84 -15.26 -0.39 -6.62
CA MET A 84 -16.06 -1.38 -7.35
C MET A 84 -16.04 -2.77 -6.72
N ASN A 85 -15.22 -2.98 -5.68
CA ASN A 85 -15.01 -4.25 -4.97
C ASN A 85 -14.94 -5.46 -5.92
N LYS A 86 -14.06 -5.38 -6.93
CA LYS A 86 -13.83 -6.49 -7.86
C LYS A 86 -12.84 -7.48 -7.24
N ASP A 87 -12.90 -8.77 -7.62
CA ASP A 87 -11.96 -9.82 -7.20
C ASP A 87 -10.55 -9.64 -7.83
N VAL A 88 -9.91 -8.53 -7.51
CA VAL A 88 -8.70 -8.01 -8.16
C VAL A 88 -7.40 -8.47 -7.47
N GLN A 89 -7.55 -9.21 -6.38
CA GLN A 89 -6.56 -9.23 -5.30
C GLN A 89 -5.27 -10.00 -5.69
N PRO A 90 -5.30 -11.22 -6.26
CA PRO A 90 -4.07 -11.99 -6.43
C PRO A 90 -3.08 -11.40 -7.45
N GLN A 91 -3.56 -10.87 -8.58
CA GLN A 91 -2.74 -10.41 -9.71
C GLN A 91 -1.99 -9.09 -9.45
N VAL A 92 -2.39 -8.35 -8.42
CA VAL A 92 -1.75 -7.09 -8.01
C VAL A 92 -0.88 -7.33 -6.78
N ILE A 93 -1.39 -8.08 -5.82
CA ILE A 93 -0.70 -8.30 -4.55
C ILE A 93 0.51 -9.22 -4.70
N LYS A 94 0.42 -10.32 -5.45
CA LYS A 94 1.54 -11.26 -5.58
C LYS A 94 2.82 -10.60 -6.13
N PRO A 95 2.78 -9.79 -7.21
CA PRO A 95 3.96 -9.05 -7.65
C PRO A 95 4.53 -8.10 -6.59
N ILE A 96 3.67 -7.41 -5.83
CA ILE A 96 4.10 -6.51 -4.74
C ILE A 96 4.84 -7.30 -3.65
N LEU A 97 4.30 -8.44 -3.21
CA LEU A 97 4.95 -9.27 -2.20
C LEU A 97 6.33 -9.75 -2.66
N VAL A 98 6.44 -10.23 -3.90
CA VAL A 98 7.74 -10.63 -4.49
C VAL A 98 8.71 -9.45 -4.53
N TYR A 99 8.25 -8.26 -4.89
CA TYR A 99 9.09 -7.06 -4.88
C TYR A 99 9.61 -6.72 -3.49
N LEU A 100 8.75 -6.77 -2.48
CA LEU A 100 9.13 -6.52 -1.08
C LEU A 100 10.12 -7.58 -0.59
N GLU A 101 9.93 -8.85 -0.95
CA GLU A 101 10.89 -9.94 -0.66
C GLU A 101 12.26 -9.62 -1.27
N THR A 102 12.31 -9.25 -2.55
CA THR A 102 13.58 -8.92 -3.23
C THR A 102 14.27 -7.70 -2.61
N LEU A 103 13.51 -6.67 -2.22
CA LEU A 103 14.08 -5.51 -1.53
C LEU A 103 14.61 -5.84 -0.12
N ALA A 104 14.08 -6.89 0.50
CA ALA A 104 14.48 -7.37 1.81
C ALA A 104 15.53 -8.49 1.75
N GLU A 105 16.01 -8.89 0.56
CA GLU A 105 17.07 -9.88 0.41
C GLU A 105 18.32 -9.46 1.20
N GLY A 106 18.82 -10.36 2.05
CA GLY A 106 19.91 -10.07 2.99
C GLY A 106 19.46 -9.57 4.37
N SER A 107 18.17 -9.27 4.57
CA SER A 107 17.59 -9.11 5.91
C SER A 107 17.21 -10.46 6.52
N SER A 108 17.32 -10.59 7.84
CA SER A 108 16.94 -11.81 8.56
C SER A 108 15.43 -12.07 8.64
N GLN A 109 14.60 -11.20 8.05
CA GLN A 109 13.15 -11.15 8.25
C GLN A 109 12.30 -11.62 7.06
N ILE A 110 12.91 -12.26 6.05
CA ILE A 110 12.24 -12.72 4.82
C ILE A 110 10.99 -13.59 5.11
N SER A 111 10.96 -14.34 6.23
CA SER A 111 9.78 -15.15 6.61
C SER A 111 8.51 -14.34 6.92
N ASN A 112 8.65 -13.08 7.35
CA ASN A 112 7.51 -12.23 7.75
C ASN A 112 6.79 -11.59 6.57
N ILE A 113 7.42 -11.53 5.38
CA ILE A 113 6.83 -10.87 4.20
C ILE A 113 5.68 -11.69 3.61
N ARG A 114 5.78 -13.03 3.66
CA ARG A 114 4.75 -13.95 3.16
C ARG A 114 3.49 -13.97 4.00
N THR A 115 3.57 -13.49 5.23
CA THR A 115 2.47 -13.46 6.19
C THR A 115 1.87 -12.06 6.36
N ILE A 116 2.30 -11.08 5.54
CA ILE A 116 1.74 -9.73 5.55
C ILE A 116 0.24 -9.83 5.27
N GLU A 117 -0.54 -9.23 6.17
CA GLU A 117 -1.98 -9.15 6.05
C GLU A 117 -2.38 -8.27 4.87
N VAL A 118 -3.38 -8.72 4.11
CA VAL A 118 -4.02 -7.95 3.04
C VAL A 118 -5.43 -7.61 3.47
N ILE A 119 -5.72 -6.33 3.62
CA ILE A 119 -7.00 -5.80 4.07
C ILE A 119 -7.75 -5.22 2.87
N ILE A 120 -8.98 -5.69 2.65
CA ILE A 120 -9.90 -5.08 1.69
C ILE A 120 -10.72 -4.05 2.44
N ALA A 121 -10.42 -2.79 2.21
CA ALA A 121 -11.01 -1.70 2.96
C ALA A 121 -12.51 -1.56 2.65
N LYS A 122 -13.33 -1.47 3.70
CA LYS A 122 -14.75 -1.15 3.57
C LYS A 122 -14.90 0.34 3.27
N VAL A 123 -14.84 0.70 1.99
CA VAL A 123 -14.91 2.09 1.50
C VAL A 123 -16.22 2.39 0.78
N PRO A 124 -16.61 3.67 0.62
CA PRO A 124 -17.72 4.04 -0.24
C PRO A 124 -17.60 3.43 -1.64
N GLN A 125 -18.67 2.78 -2.07
CA GLN A 125 -18.73 2.10 -3.36
C GLN A 125 -19.33 3.04 -4.42
N GLN A 126 -18.72 3.06 -5.61
CA GLN A 126 -19.25 3.81 -6.73
C GLN A 126 -20.50 3.12 -7.31
N LYS A 127 -21.39 3.91 -7.90
CA LYS A 127 -22.64 3.40 -8.51
C LYS A 127 -22.54 3.19 -10.03
N ASN A 128 -21.51 3.73 -10.66
CA ASN A 128 -21.28 3.64 -12.11
C ASN A 128 -19.96 2.92 -12.44
N GLY A 129 -19.60 2.80 -13.72
CA GLY A 129 -18.42 2.06 -14.16
C GLY A 129 -17.16 2.90 -14.44
N PHE A 130 -17.18 4.21 -14.20
CA PHE A 130 -16.16 5.14 -14.72
C PHE A 130 -15.58 6.12 -13.69
N ASP A 131 -16.20 6.24 -12.51
CA ASP A 131 -15.71 7.13 -11.45
C ASP A 131 -14.56 6.55 -10.61
N CYS A 132 -14.09 5.33 -10.91
CA CYS A 132 -13.07 4.64 -10.11
C CYS A 132 -11.78 5.45 -9.94
N GLY A 133 -11.38 6.23 -10.96
CA GLY A 133 -10.26 7.17 -10.85
C GLY A 133 -10.53 8.33 -9.89
N ILE A 134 -11.76 8.84 -9.81
CA ILE A 134 -12.15 9.91 -8.89
C ILE A 134 -12.19 9.38 -7.45
N PHE A 135 -12.73 8.19 -7.24
CA PHE A 135 -12.72 7.53 -5.93
C PHE A 135 -11.29 7.25 -5.45
N LEU A 136 -10.39 6.82 -6.34
CA LEU A 136 -8.97 6.65 -6.02
C LEU A 136 -8.37 7.95 -5.48
N LEU A 137 -8.60 9.09 -6.15
CA LEU A 137 -8.10 10.40 -5.71
C LEU A 137 -8.68 10.79 -4.35
N TYR A 138 -9.99 10.59 -4.15
CA TYR A 138 -10.65 10.82 -2.88
C TYR A 138 -10.07 9.96 -1.75
N PHE A 139 -9.83 8.67 -2.00
CA PHE A 139 -9.23 7.78 -1.01
C PHE A 139 -7.79 8.19 -0.66
N ALA A 140 -7.00 8.62 -1.65
CA ALA A 140 -5.65 9.12 -1.40
C ALA A 140 -5.67 10.41 -0.58
N GLU A 141 -6.54 11.36 -0.90
CA GLU A 141 -6.70 12.62 -0.15
C GLU A 141 -7.08 12.35 1.31
N ILE A 142 -8.09 11.51 1.53
CA ILE A 142 -8.55 11.13 2.86
C ILE A 142 -7.41 10.45 3.65
N PHE A 143 -6.75 9.45 3.07
CA PHE A 143 -5.63 8.77 3.75
C PHE A 143 -4.51 9.76 4.11
N LEU A 144 -4.14 10.67 3.20
CA LEU A 144 -3.09 11.65 3.42
C LEU A 144 -3.43 12.70 4.48
N SER A 145 -4.72 12.90 4.79
CA SER A 145 -5.14 13.85 5.82
C SER A 145 -4.75 13.40 7.25
N ASP A 146 -4.75 12.08 7.50
CA ASP A 146 -4.27 11.48 8.75
C ASP A 146 -3.91 9.99 8.55
N PRO A 147 -2.71 9.69 7.99
CA PRO A 147 -2.32 8.33 7.65
C PRO A 147 -2.33 7.36 8.83
N GLU A 148 -1.97 7.84 10.03
CA GLU A 148 -1.89 7.02 11.23
C GLU A 148 -3.28 6.61 11.71
N TYR A 149 -4.19 7.58 11.82
CA TYR A 149 -5.60 7.31 12.16
C TYR A 149 -6.26 6.33 11.19
N TYR A 150 -6.09 6.54 9.87
CA TYR A 150 -6.71 5.66 8.87
C TYR A 150 -6.09 4.26 8.87
N CYS A 151 -4.79 4.11 9.14
CA CYS A 151 -4.19 2.79 9.35
C CYS A 151 -4.81 2.07 10.53
N THR A 152 -4.98 2.74 11.68
CA THR A 152 -5.62 2.17 12.87
C THR A 152 -7.04 1.70 12.58
N ILE A 153 -7.83 2.47 11.82
CA ILE A 153 -9.19 2.07 11.44
C ILE A 153 -9.19 0.84 10.54
N LEU A 154 -8.30 0.81 9.53
CA LEU A 154 -8.22 -0.30 8.58
C LEU A 154 -7.92 -1.61 9.30
N GLN A 155 -6.97 -1.61 10.23
CA GLN A 155 -6.60 -2.80 11.02
C GLN A 155 -7.74 -3.28 11.94
N LYS A 156 -8.39 -2.35 12.67
CA LYS A 156 -9.52 -2.70 13.56
C LYS A 156 -10.72 -3.29 12.82
N SER A 157 -10.91 -2.91 11.56
CA SER A 157 -12.01 -3.44 10.73
C SER A 157 -11.87 -4.92 10.39
N THR A 158 -10.66 -5.49 10.53
CA THR A 158 -10.39 -6.93 10.39
C THR A 158 -10.63 -7.69 11.69
N ASP A 159 -10.20 -7.14 12.83
CA ASP A 159 -10.26 -7.82 14.14
C ASP A 159 -11.70 -8.01 14.65
N ALA A 160 -12.65 -7.17 14.23
CA ALA A 160 -14.07 -7.28 14.62
C ALA A 160 -14.87 -8.38 13.88
N ASN A 161 -14.24 -9.08 12.94
CA ASN A 161 -14.83 -10.15 12.13
C ASN A 161 -14.27 -11.55 12.45
N THR A 162 -13.51 -11.70 13.55
CA THR A 162 -13.03 -12.97 14.10
C THR A 162 -13.73 -13.27 15.42
#